data_AF-A0A2E4QX62-F1
#
_entry.id   AF-A0A2E4QX62-F1
#
_cell.length_a   1.000
_cell.length_b   1.000
_cell.length_c   1.000
_cell.angle_alpha   90.00
_cell.angle_beta   90.00
_cell.angle_gamma   90.00
#
_symmetry.space_group_name_H-M   'P 1'
#
loop_
_entity.id
_entity.type
_entity.pdbx_description
1 polymer ?
#
loop_
_entity_poly.entity_id
_entity_poly.type
_entity_poly.pdbx_seq_one_letter_code
_entity_poly.pdbx_strand_id
1 'polypeptide(L)'
;MTAMLILCGGAYGVQAHAQQPDEDNHQLTDEKGTWSLVVENDYFGDSDDNYTNGLRLSWMSGSKPMDPVSRFATNLMRGDDAVVVRRGLAIGQSVFTPNDLQTTEYLPDQRPYAAWLYGEFTNVVERSNTIDQLTIQLGVVGPSAGGEWAQEEIHNLIEDEAPQGWDNQIKDEVGVVISYDKKMRALAKLGETDFGIDITPNLGVTLGNIYTNARAGLTVRIGQDLKNDYGPPRVRPSLAGSGYFAPDDGFSWYIFGGVEGRAVAHDIFLEGSLFRTDDPSVVAKDFVADLQAGLVLQFGQTQIGLTYIERTEEYETQDIPQRFGAVSLSRKF
;
A
#
# COMPACT_ATOMS: atom_id res chain seq x y z
N MET A 1 29.74 -48.71 42.66
CA MET A 1 30.27 -48.56 41.28
C MET A 1 29.14 -47.96 40.47
N THR A 2 29.18 -46.65 40.28
CA THR A 2 28.12 -45.85 39.66
C THR A 2 28.43 -45.75 38.18
N ALA A 3 27.57 -46.28 37.31
CA ALA A 3 27.69 -46.15 35.86
C ALA A 3 26.69 -45.10 35.36
N MET A 4 27.24 -44.01 34.85
CA MET A 4 26.57 -42.84 34.30
C MET A 4 26.23 -43.11 32.83
N LEU A 5 24.94 -43.08 32.46
CA LEU A 5 24.50 -43.14 31.07
C LEU A 5 24.45 -41.71 30.51
N ILE A 6 25.28 -41.43 29.50
CA ILE A 6 25.30 -40.16 28.77
C ILE A 6 24.30 -40.26 27.61
N LEU A 7 23.31 -39.38 27.61
CA LEU A 7 22.41 -39.11 26.49
C LEU A 7 23.15 -38.25 25.45
N CYS A 8 23.40 -38.80 24.26
CA CYS A 8 23.79 -38.00 23.09
C CYS A 8 22.53 -37.41 22.44
N GLY A 9 22.30 -36.12 22.66
CA GLY A 9 21.33 -35.34 21.88
C GLY A 9 21.91 -34.97 20.52
N GLY A 10 21.30 -35.45 19.45
CA GLY A 10 21.60 -35.01 18.09
C GLY A 10 20.95 -33.65 17.84
N ALA A 11 21.75 -32.58 17.87
CA ALA A 11 21.33 -31.28 17.38
C ALA A 11 21.46 -31.27 15.84
N TYR A 12 20.33 -31.33 15.14
CA TYR A 12 20.27 -30.92 13.73
C TYR A 12 20.41 -29.39 13.69
N GLY A 13 21.63 -28.91 13.47
CA GLY A 13 21.89 -27.50 13.22
C GLY A 13 21.36 -27.10 11.85
N VAL A 14 20.32 -26.27 11.82
CA VAL A 14 19.95 -25.52 10.61
C VAL A 14 21.01 -24.43 10.43
N GLN A 15 21.97 -24.67 9.52
CA GLN A 15 22.94 -23.64 9.13
C GLN A 15 22.26 -22.63 8.20
N ALA A 16 21.89 -21.48 8.73
CA ALA A 16 21.61 -20.30 7.92
C ALA A 16 22.91 -19.85 7.24
N HIS A 17 23.04 -20.12 5.95
CA HIS A 17 24.12 -19.54 5.14
C HIS A 17 23.73 -18.13 4.73
N ALA A 18 24.42 -17.12 5.26
CA ALA A 18 24.42 -15.79 4.67
C ALA A 18 25.12 -15.88 3.31
N GLN A 19 24.34 -15.89 2.22
CA GLN A 19 24.86 -15.99 0.86
C GLN A 19 25.59 -14.68 0.50
N GLN A 20 26.85 -14.79 0.05
CA GLN A 20 27.51 -13.69 -0.64
C GLN A 20 26.70 -13.35 -1.91
N PRO A 21 26.66 -12.08 -2.34
CA PRO A 21 25.86 -11.70 -3.51
C PRO A 21 26.42 -12.37 -4.76
N ASP A 22 25.64 -13.24 -5.39
CA ASP A 22 25.94 -13.79 -6.71
C ASP A 22 26.04 -12.65 -7.74
N GLU A 23 27.10 -12.65 -8.55
CA GLU A 23 27.44 -11.63 -9.55
C GLU A 23 26.54 -11.62 -10.80
N ASP A 24 25.46 -12.42 -10.84
CA ASP A 24 24.56 -12.50 -11.99
C ASP A 24 23.46 -11.43 -11.93
N ASN A 25 23.87 -10.18 -12.15
CA ASN A 25 23.05 -8.96 -12.07
C ASN A 25 22.10 -8.75 -13.28
N HIS A 26 21.77 -9.81 -14.02
CA HIS A 26 21.02 -9.73 -15.28
C HIS A 26 19.48 -9.61 -15.11
N GLN A 27 18.94 -9.74 -13.90
CA GLN A 27 17.48 -9.76 -13.66
C GLN A 27 16.82 -8.40 -13.36
N LEU A 28 17.59 -7.30 -13.26
CA LEU A 28 17.04 -6.01 -12.83
C LEU A 28 16.51 -5.14 -13.99
N THR A 29 16.95 -5.41 -15.22
CA THR A 29 16.60 -4.59 -16.39
C THR A 29 15.44 -5.22 -17.17
N ASP A 30 14.29 -4.55 -17.17
CA ASP A 30 13.15 -4.87 -18.02
C ASP A 30 12.71 -3.60 -18.77
N GLU A 31 12.62 -3.64 -20.09
CA GLU A 31 12.25 -2.47 -20.89
C GLU A 31 10.73 -2.21 -20.91
N LYS A 32 9.92 -3.19 -20.51
CA LYS A 32 8.46 -3.17 -20.62
C LYS A 32 7.78 -2.30 -19.58
N GLY A 33 6.69 -1.66 -19.99
CA GLY A 33 5.81 -0.93 -19.09
C GLY A 33 4.82 -1.86 -18.40
N THR A 34 4.26 -1.43 -17.26
CA THR A 34 3.20 -2.14 -16.55
C THR A 34 2.02 -1.20 -16.33
N TRP A 35 0.83 -1.62 -16.74
CA TRP A 35 -0.42 -0.99 -16.30
C TRP A 35 -0.98 -1.77 -15.12
N SER A 36 -1.50 -1.06 -14.12
CA SER A 36 -2.13 -1.66 -12.94
C SER A 36 -3.41 -0.94 -12.61
N LEU A 37 -4.49 -1.72 -12.45
CA LEU A 37 -5.76 -1.30 -11.89
C LEU A 37 -5.88 -1.87 -10.48
N VAL A 38 -6.23 -1.02 -9.51
CA VAL A 38 -6.53 -1.43 -8.14
C VAL A 38 -7.93 -0.95 -7.81
N VAL A 39 -8.71 -1.87 -7.22
CA VAL A 39 -10.02 -1.58 -6.64
C VAL A 39 -9.97 -2.05 -5.18
N GLU A 40 -10.22 -1.15 -4.26
CA GLU A 40 -10.39 -1.41 -2.83
C GLU A 40 -11.84 -1.15 -2.46
N ASN A 41 -12.42 -2.03 -1.65
CA ASN A 41 -13.79 -1.89 -1.19
C ASN A 41 -14.01 -2.70 0.10
N ASP A 42 -14.89 -2.18 0.93
CA ASP A 42 -15.28 -2.65 2.25
C ASP A 42 -16.26 -3.85 2.20
N TYR A 43 -17.04 -4.00 1.11
CA TYR A 43 -17.83 -5.21 0.83
C TYR A 43 -17.01 -6.50 0.89
N PHE A 44 -15.72 -6.45 0.52
CA PHE A 44 -14.83 -7.61 0.59
C PHE A 44 -14.40 -7.97 2.03
N GLY A 45 -14.67 -7.10 3.01
CA GLY A 45 -14.28 -7.19 4.41
C GLY A 45 -15.43 -7.46 5.39
N ASP A 46 -16.68 -7.59 4.91
CA ASP A 46 -17.89 -7.78 5.73
C ASP A 46 -18.15 -6.61 6.71
N SER A 47 -17.86 -5.38 6.29
CA SER A 47 -18.23 -4.14 6.99
C SER A 47 -18.58 -3.05 5.98
N ASP A 48 -19.65 -2.28 6.21
CA ASP A 48 -20.04 -1.12 5.39
C ASP A 48 -19.54 0.21 6.02
N ASP A 49 -18.33 0.22 6.57
CA ASP A 49 -17.86 1.26 7.50
C ASP A 49 -16.57 1.98 7.04
N ASN A 50 -16.57 3.32 7.17
CA ASN A 50 -15.42 4.24 7.16
C ASN A 50 -14.65 4.45 5.82
N TYR A 51 -14.29 3.39 5.07
CA TYR A 51 -13.50 3.45 3.83
C TYR A 51 -14.24 2.67 2.75
N THR A 52 -15.10 3.38 2.06
CA THR A 52 -16.05 2.79 1.13
C THR A 52 -15.38 2.30 -0.13
N ASN A 53 -14.47 3.10 -0.71
CA ASN A 53 -13.94 2.77 -2.03
C ASN A 53 -12.58 3.40 -2.32
N GLY A 54 -11.74 2.62 -3.00
CA GLY A 54 -10.51 3.09 -3.62
C GLY A 54 -10.41 2.62 -5.05
N LEU A 55 -10.29 3.55 -5.99
CA LEU A 55 -9.96 3.23 -7.39
C LEU A 55 -8.62 3.84 -7.74
N ARG A 56 -7.70 3.06 -8.30
CA ARG A 56 -6.42 3.58 -8.79
C ARG A 56 -6.01 2.91 -10.08
N LEU A 57 -5.86 3.73 -11.13
CA LEU A 57 -5.24 3.33 -12.40
C LEU A 57 -3.84 3.89 -12.46
N SER A 58 -2.86 3.03 -12.75
CA SER A 58 -1.46 3.43 -12.78
C SER A 58 -0.69 2.79 -13.92
N TRP A 59 0.34 3.51 -14.34
CA TRP A 59 1.35 3.06 -15.26
C TRP A 59 2.71 3.16 -14.58
N MET A 60 3.55 2.14 -14.73
CA MET A 60 4.94 2.12 -14.30
C MET A 60 5.82 1.81 -15.50
N SER A 61 6.90 2.57 -15.67
CA SER A 61 7.88 2.33 -16.73
C SER A 61 8.70 1.07 -16.46
N GLY A 62 9.26 0.50 -17.53
CA GLY A 62 10.41 -0.38 -17.40
C GLY A 62 11.64 0.34 -16.81
N SER A 63 12.71 -0.41 -16.61
CA SER A 63 14.02 0.04 -16.16
C SER A 63 14.55 1.14 -17.08
N LYS A 64 14.85 2.30 -16.49
CA LYS A 64 15.45 3.44 -17.18
C LYS A 64 16.89 3.65 -16.70
N PRO A 65 17.79 4.09 -17.60
CA PRO A 65 19.10 4.55 -17.19
C PRO A 65 18.99 5.83 -16.36
N MET A 66 20.00 6.09 -15.55
CA MET A 66 20.07 7.26 -14.67
C MET A 66 20.14 8.58 -15.47
N ASP A 67 19.06 9.37 -15.48
CA ASP A 67 18.99 10.72 -16.07
C ASP A 67 19.18 11.82 -14.99
N PRO A 68 19.34 13.11 -15.34
CA PRO A 68 19.60 14.18 -14.37
C PRO A 68 18.52 14.34 -13.28
N VAL A 69 17.25 14.16 -13.65
CA VAL A 69 16.11 14.19 -12.71
C VAL A 69 16.23 13.03 -11.71
N SER A 70 16.56 11.83 -12.18
CA SER A 70 16.77 10.66 -11.33
C SER A 70 18.01 10.80 -10.47
N ARG A 71 19.08 11.48 -10.94
CA ARG A 71 20.26 11.78 -10.10
C ARG A 71 19.90 12.74 -8.97
N PHE A 72 19.13 13.79 -9.26
CA PHE A 72 18.67 14.71 -8.22
C PHE A 72 17.85 13.98 -7.16
N ALA A 73 16.87 13.17 -7.58
CA ALA A 73 16.07 12.35 -6.67
C ALA A 73 16.93 11.33 -5.89
N THR A 74 17.85 10.64 -6.57
CA THR A 74 18.75 9.64 -5.94
C THR A 74 19.71 10.28 -4.94
N ASN A 75 20.24 11.46 -5.24
CA ASN A 75 21.09 12.24 -4.34
C ASN A 75 20.33 12.74 -3.12
N LEU A 76 19.08 13.19 -3.30
CA LEU A 76 18.19 13.53 -2.19
C LEU A 76 17.96 12.31 -1.28
N MET A 77 17.87 11.11 -1.87
CA MET A 77 17.75 9.82 -1.17
C MET A 77 19.09 9.24 -0.67
N ARG A 78 20.20 10.00 -0.72
CA ARG A 78 21.54 9.63 -0.21
C ARG A 78 22.04 8.26 -0.71
N GLY A 79 21.80 7.92 -1.97
CA GLY A 79 22.20 6.62 -2.53
C GLY A 79 23.59 6.59 -3.18
N ASP A 80 24.25 5.43 -3.09
CA ASP A 80 25.31 4.99 -4.03
C ASP A 80 24.72 4.78 -5.44
N ASP A 81 25.56 4.37 -6.41
CA ASP A 81 25.17 4.10 -7.80
C ASP A 81 23.90 3.23 -7.88
N ALA A 82 22.77 3.86 -8.21
CA ALA A 82 21.51 3.14 -8.32
C ALA A 82 21.57 2.19 -9.53
N VAL A 83 21.06 0.98 -9.33
CA VAL A 83 21.15 -0.08 -10.32
C VAL A 83 19.99 0.03 -11.31
N VAL A 84 18.79 0.39 -10.84
CA VAL A 84 17.60 0.56 -11.68
C VAL A 84 16.69 1.67 -11.18
N VAL A 85 16.18 2.47 -12.12
CA VAL A 85 15.17 3.51 -11.87
C VAL A 85 13.90 3.20 -12.64
N ARG A 86 12.73 3.36 -12.00
CA ARG A 86 11.42 3.30 -12.65
C ARG A 86 10.59 4.54 -12.30
N ARG A 87 9.67 4.90 -13.20
CA ARG A 87 8.78 6.04 -13.05
C ARG A 87 7.33 5.61 -13.20
N GLY A 88 6.50 6.09 -12.30
CA GLY A 88 5.08 5.83 -12.28
C GLY A 88 4.26 7.09 -12.48
N LEU A 89 3.12 6.93 -13.13
CA LEU A 89 2.03 7.89 -13.12
C LEU A 89 0.77 7.16 -12.66
N ALA A 90 -0.05 7.79 -11.83
CA ALA A 90 -1.36 7.26 -11.49
C ALA A 90 -2.42 8.35 -11.41
N ILE A 91 -3.67 7.93 -11.54
CA ILE A 91 -4.84 8.67 -11.11
C ILE A 91 -5.60 7.79 -10.15
N GLY A 92 -6.11 8.36 -9.06
CA GLY A 92 -6.91 7.62 -8.11
C GLY A 92 -7.96 8.48 -7.42
N GLN A 93 -8.97 7.79 -6.90
CA GLN A 93 -10.02 8.35 -6.07
C GLN A 93 -10.16 7.49 -4.82
N SER A 94 -10.17 8.10 -3.64
CA SER A 94 -10.54 7.45 -2.39
C SER A 94 -11.82 8.08 -1.86
N VAL A 95 -12.75 7.28 -1.35
CA VAL A 95 -14.04 7.71 -0.80
C VAL A 95 -14.15 7.20 0.63
N PHE A 96 -14.57 8.09 1.53
CA PHE A 96 -14.72 7.87 2.96
C PHE A 96 -16.12 8.29 3.38
N THR A 97 -16.76 7.47 4.23
CA THR A 97 -18.12 7.72 4.72
C THR A 97 -18.23 7.41 6.21
N PRO A 98 -19.19 8.00 6.94
CA PRO A 98 -19.60 7.51 8.25
C PRO A 98 -20.22 6.11 8.15
N ASN A 99 -20.54 5.53 9.30
CA ASN A 99 -21.19 4.22 9.39
C ASN A 99 -22.71 4.33 9.12
N ASP A 100 -23.36 5.42 9.55
CA ASP A 100 -24.77 5.66 9.24
C ASP A 100 -24.92 6.46 7.94
N LEU A 101 -25.26 5.74 6.87
CA LEU A 101 -25.44 6.31 5.53
C LEU A 101 -26.85 6.90 5.30
N GLN A 102 -27.83 6.54 6.11
CA GLN A 102 -29.25 6.85 5.86
C GLN A 102 -29.72 8.15 6.52
N THR A 103 -28.87 8.77 7.33
CA THR A 103 -29.13 10.08 7.93
C THR A 103 -28.64 11.23 7.05
N THR A 104 -29.43 12.29 6.99
CA THR A 104 -29.04 13.59 6.41
C THR A 104 -28.36 14.49 7.43
N GLU A 105 -28.40 14.14 8.73
CA GLU A 105 -27.86 14.95 9.81
C GLU A 105 -26.34 14.81 9.91
N TYR A 106 -25.69 15.86 10.41
CA TYR A 106 -24.27 15.81 10.73
C TYR A 106 -24.01 14.84 11.90
N LEU A 107 -23.03 13.95 11.72
CA LEU A 107 -22.62 12.95 12.70
C LEU A 107 -21.27 13.33 13.33
N PRO A 108 -21.24 14.06 14.45
CA PRO A 108 -20.00 14.58 15.06
C PRO A 108 -19.13 13.50 15.72
N ASP A 109 -19.65 12.30 15.89
CA ASP A 109 -18.99 11.15 16.50
C ASP A 109 -18.52 10.11 15.47
N GLN A 110 -18.74 10.36 14.19
CA GLN A 110 -18.34 9.47 13.10
C GLN A 110 -17.47 10.20 12.09
N ARG A 111 -16.68 9.42 11.34
CA ARG A 111 -15.86 9.94 10.26
C ARG A 111 -16.72 10.76 9.28
N PRO A 112 -16.29 11.98 8.90
CA PRO A 112 -16.98 12.75 7.89
C PRO A 112 -17.01 12.08 6.51
N TYR A 113 -18.04 12.38 5.72
CA TYR A 113 -18.00 12.15 4.29
C TYR A 113 -16.83 12.90 3.66
N ALA A 114 -16.10 12.25 2.78
CA ALA A 114 -15.07 12.90 1.98
C ALA A 114 -14.66 12.04 0.78
N ALA A 115 -14.17 12.71 -0.25
CA ALA A 115 -13.46 12.05 -1.33
C ALA A 115 -12.15 12.78 -1.65
N TRP A 116 -11.18 12.02 -2.16
CA TRP A 116 -9.85 12.49 -2.56
C TRP A 116 -9.55 12.04 -3.96
N LEU A 117 -9.59 12.97 -4.91
CA LEU A 117 -9.25 12.73 -6.31
C LEU A 117 -7.85 13.29 -6.58
N TYR A 118 -6.93 12.45 -7.05
CA TYR A 118 -5.53 12.83 -7.19
C TYR A 118 -4.86 12.26 -8.43
N GLY A 119 -3.91 13.04 -8.95
CA GLY A 119 -2.83 12.54 -9.80
C GLY A 119 -1.59 12.23 -8.96
N GLU A 120 -0.85 11.21 -9.37
CA GLU A 120 0.34 10.74 -8.66
C GLU A 120 1.53 10.62 -9.62
N PHE A 121 2.69 11.08 -9.17
CA PHE A 121 3.97 10.74 -9.75
C PHE A 121 4.76 9.88 -8.77
N THR A 122 5.35 8.80 -9.27
CA THR A 122 6.19 7.89 -8.48
C THR A 122 7.59 7.79 -9.08
N ASN A 123 8.61 7.86 -8.25
CA ASN A 123 9.98 7.50 -8.61
C ASN A 123 10.44 6.35 -7.72
N VAL A 124 10.78 5.22 -8.34
CA VAL A 124 11.27 4.02 -7.66
C VAL A 124 12.75 3.86 -8.00
N VAL A 125 13.57 3.72 -6.97
CA VAL A 125 15.00 3.46 -7.08
C VAL A 125 15.31 2.13 -6.42
N GLU A 126 15.76 1.19 -7.23
CA GLU A 126 16.11 -0.16 -6.79
C GLU A 126 17.63 -0.31 -6.69
N ARG A 127 18.06 -0.81 -5.54
CA ARG A 127 19.44 -1.21 -5.23
C ARG A 127 19.42 -2.68 -4.78
N SER A 128 20.59 -3.31 -4.69
CA SER A 128 20.73 -4.75 -4.44
C SER A 128 19.81 -5.28 -3.32
N ASN A 129 19.73 -4.54 -2.20
CA ASN A 129 18.98 -4.92 -1.01
C ASN A 129 17.94 -3.89 -0.55
N THR A 130 17.71 -2.81 -1.30
CA THR A 130 16.75 -1.78 -0.88
C THR A 130 15.98 -1.22 -2.06
N ILE A 131 14.74 -0.81 -1.77
CA ILE A 131 13.94 0.00 -2.67
C ILE A 131 13.61 1.27 -1.95
N ASP A 132 13.80 2.38 -2.62
CA ASP A 132 13.34 3.68 -2.19
C ASP A 132 12.29 4.16 -3.19
N GLN A 133 11.16 4.62 -2.66
CA GLN A 133 10.04 5.11 -3.44
C GLN A 133 9.66 6.50 -2.98
N LEU A 134 9.84 7.49 -3.85
CA LEU A 134 9.33 8.83 -3.67
C LEU A 134 8.02 8.96 -4.45
N THR A 135 6.97 9.42 -3.79
CA THR A 135 5.64 9.63 -4.37
C THR A 135 5.21 11.06 -4.13
N ILE A 136 4.65 11.71 -5.14
CA ILE A 136 4.04 13.03 -5.04
C ILE A 136 2.61 12.90 -5.54
N GLN A 137 1.64 13.26 -4.71
CA GLN A 137 0.23 13.35 -5.09
C GLN A 137 -0.22 14.81 -5.08
N LEU A 138 -1.00 15.18 -6.08
CA LEU A 138 -1.64 16.47 -6.23
C LEU A 138 -3.10 16.23 -6.60
N GLY A 139 -4.02 16.91 -5.92
CA GLY A 139 -5.44 16.61 -6.08
C GLY A 139 -6.36 17.57 -5.35
N VAL A 140 -7.61 17.16 -5.22
CA VAL A 140 -8.66 17.89 -4.49
C VAL A 140 -9.40 16.95 -3.54
N VAL A 141 -9.59 17.39 -2.30
CA VAL A 141 -10.55 16.80 -1.34
C VAL A 141 -11.87 17.56 -1.45
N GLY A 142 -13.00 16.89 -1.24
CA GLY A 142 -14.32 17.51 -1.05
C GLY A 142 -15.29 17.28 -2.21
N PRO A 143 -16.36 18.08 -2.35
CA PRO A 143 -17.38 17.89 -3.39
C PRO A 143 -16.80 17.81 -4.81
N SER A 144 -15.77 18.61 -5.11
CA SER A 144 -15.09 18.59 -6.41
C SER A 144 -14.34 17.28 -6.70
N ALA A 145 -14.07 16.46 -5.68
CA ALA A 145 -13.50 15.12 -5.86
C ALA A 145 -14.54 14.09 -6.35
N GLY A 146 -15.84 14.43 -6.37
CA GLY A 146 -16.89 13.61 -6.96
C GLY A 146 -17.21 12.32 -6.20
N GLY A 147 -17.07 12.32 -4.87
CA GLY A 147 -17.33 11.17 -4.01
C GLY A 147 -18.79 10.71 -4.03
N GLU A 148 -19.70 11.66 -3.82
CA GLU A 148 -21.16 11.45 -3.86
C GLU A 148 -21.59 10.75 -5.14
N TRP A 149 -21.27 11.36 -6.29
CA TRP A 149 -21.58 10.78 -7.60
C TRP A 149 -21.00 9.37 -7.76
N ALA A 150 -19.73 9.16 -7.41
CA ALA A 150 -19.10 7.85 -7.57
C ALA A 150 -19.77 6.77 -6.69
N GLN A 151 -20.14 7.11 -5.46
CA GLN A 151 -20.82 6.19 -4.56
C GLN A 151 -22.25 5.90 -5.02
N GLU A 152 -23.01 6.93 -5.42
CA GLU A 152 -24.37 6.76 -5.94
C GLU A 152 -24.42 5.87 -7.17
N GLU A 153 -23.49 6.01 -8.13
CA GLU A 153 -23.44 5.14 -9.31
C GLU A 153 -23.16 3.67 -8.95
N ILE A 154 -22.31 3.42 -7.96
CA ILE A 154 -22.04 2.06 -7.48
C ILE A 154 -23.28 1.49 -6.78
N HIS A 155 -23.90 2.24 -5.87
CA HIS A 155 -25.11 1.82 -5.15
C HIS A 155 -26.26 1.54 -6.12
N ASN A 156 -26.43 2.38 -7.15
CA ASN A 156 -27.41 2.17 -8.21
C ASN A 156 -27.12 0.90 -9.04
N LEU A 157 -25.85 0.58 -9.29
CA LEU A 157 -25.45 -0.60 -10.05
C LEU A 157 -25.73 -1.90 -9.28
N ILE A 158 -25.58 -1.89 -7.96
CA ILE A 158 -25.75 -3.07 -7.09
C ILE A 158 -27.12 -3.13 -6.40
N GLU A 159 -28.01 -2.19 -6.72
CA GLU A 159 -29.37 -2.06 -6.16
C GLU A 159 -29.40 -1.85 -4.64
N ASP A 160 -28.48 -1.04 -4.11
CA ASP A 160 -28.38 -0.66 -2.69
C ASP A 160 -28.89 0.77 -2.41
N GLU A 161 -29.19 1.08 -1.16
CA GLU A 161 -29.72 2.39 -0.74
C GLU A 161 -28.67 3.49 -0.87
N ALA A 162 -29.02 4.60 -1.51
CA ALA A 162 -28.10 5.73 -1.69
C ALA A 162 -27.81 6.46 -0.36
N PRO A 163 -26.56 6.86 -0.08
CA PRO A 163 -26.21 7.64 1.09
C PRO A 163 -26.86 9.02 1.06
N GLN A 164 -27.34 9.50 2.21
CA GLN A 164 -28.11 10.75 2.31
C GLN A 164 -27.34 11.91 2.96
N GLY A 165 -26.12 11.67 3.44
CA GLY A 165 -25.37 12.61 4.28
C GLY A 165 -24.30 13.47 3.58
N TRP A 166 -24.15 13.36 2.26
CA TRP A 166 -23.07 13.99 1.48
C TRP A 166 -23.01 15.53 1.55
N ASP A 167 -24.11 16.19 1.91
CA ASP A 167 -24.14 17.63 2.21
C ASP A 167 -23.25 18.02 3.42
N ASN A 168 -22.93 17.06 4.30
CA ASN A 168 -22.08 17.24 5.48
C ASN A 168 -20.61 16.81 5.24
N GLN A 169 -20.16 16.73 3.99
CA GLN A 169 -18.79 16.31 3.66
C GLN A 169 -17.74 17.39 3.96
N ILE A 170 -16.47 16.97 4.06
CA ILE A 170 -15.33 17.89 4.11
C ILE A 170 -15.30 18.78 2.87
N LYS A 171 -15.04 20.07 3.03
CA LYS A 171 -15.12 21.05 1.94
C LYS A 171 -13.92 20.99 1.00
N ASP A 172 -14.10 21.58 -0.18
CA ASP A 172 -13.08 21.61 -1.23
C ASP A 172 -11.72 22.15 -0.74
N GLU A 173 -10.67 21.34 -0.90
CA GLU A 173 -9.30 21.71 -0.60
C GLU A 173 -8.32 21.11 -1.59
N VAL A 174 -7.39 21.93 -2.09
CA VAL A 174 -6.27 21.43 -2.89
C VAL A 174 -5.30 20.69 -1.97
N GLY A 175 -5.06 19.43 -2.28
CA GLY A 175 -4.14 18.59 -1.52
C GLY A 175 -2.80 18.43 -2.20
N VAL A 176 -1.74 18.42 -1.39
CA VAL A 176 -0.40 18.03 -1.78
C VAL A 176 0.12 17.03 -0.76
N VAL A 177 0.60 15.88 -1.25
CA VAL A 177 1.18 14.84 -0.41
C VAL A 177 2.50 14.39 -1.01
N ILE A 178 3.53 14.34 -0.17
CA ILE A 178 4.84 13.78 -0.52
C ILE A 178 5.10 12.61 0.42
N SER A 179 5.27 11.43 -0.15
CA SER A 179 5.61 10.22 0.60
C SER A 179 6.97 9.70 0.18
N TYR A 180 7.77 9.27 1.16
CA TYR A 180 8.97 8.50 0.94
C TYR A 180 8.84 7.17 1.67
N ASP A 181 9.03 6.07 0.95
CA ASP A 181 9.02 4.71 1.50
C ASP A 181 10.32 4.00 1.18
N LYS A 182 10.85 3.30 2.19
CA LYS A 182 12.02 2.45 2.08
C LYS A 182 11.66 1.02 2.44
N LYS A 183 11.91 0.10 1.52
CA LYS A 183 11.77 -1.35 1.73
C LYS A 183 13.15 -1.99 1.75
N MET A 184 13.39 -2.85 2.72
CA MET A 184 14.66 -3.55 2.90
C MET A 184 14.47 -5.02 2.52
N ARG A 185 15.17 -5.46 1.47
CA ARG A 185 14.96 -6.76 0.82
C ARG A 185 15.28 -7.92 1.77
N ALA A 186 14.35 -8.87 1.82
CA ALA A 186 14.49 -10.29 2.17
C ALA A 186 15.73 -10.70 2.98
N LEU A 187 15.59 -10.78 4.31
CA LEU A 187 16.64 -11.21 5.23
C LEU A 187 17.05 -12.70 5.12
N ALA A 188 16.27 -13.55 4.44
CA ALA A 188 16.55 -14.97 4.29
C ALA A 188 15.86 -15.56 3.04
N LYS A 189 16.44 -16.62 2.45
CA LYS A 189 15.78 -17.57 1.55
C LYS A 189 15.94 -18.96 2.14
N LEU A 190 14.89 -19.76 2.16
CA LEU A 190 14.91 -21.14 2.66
C LEU A 190 14.58 -22.08 1.49
N GLY A 191 15.59 -22.82 0.99
CA GLY A 191 15.45 -23.81 -0.08
C GLY A 191 16.35 -23.57 -1.30
N GLU A 192 16.69 -24.65 -2.03
CA GLU A 192 17.39 -24.61 -3.34
C GLU A 192 16.42 -24.61 -4.54
N THR A 193 15.11 -24.52 -4.28
CA THR A 193 14.04 -24.56 -5.30
C THR A 193 13.47 -23.17 -5.58
N ASP A 194 12.60 -23.04 -6.60
CA ASP A 194 11.85 -21.80 -6.90
C ASP A 194 10.91 -21.36 -5.78
N PHE A 195 10.65 -22.22 -4.79
CA PHE A 195 9.92 -21.89 -3.57
C PHE A 195 10.82 -21.23 -2.53
N GLY A 196 10.36 -20.12 -1.97
CA GLY A 196 11.09 -19.38 -0.94
C GLY A 196 10.19 -18.74 0.10
N ILE A 197 10.85 -18.18 1.11
CA ILE A 197 10.25 -17.31 2.13
C ILE A 197 11.09 -16.04 2.15
N ASP A 198 10.47 -14.87 2.26
CA ASP A 198 11.18 -13.64 2.57
C ASP A 198 10.52 -12.84 3.69
N ILE A 199 11.34 -11.99 4.31
CA ILE A 199 10.94 -11.02 5.32
C ILE A 199 11.46 -9.67 4.87
N THR A 200 10.55 -8.73 4.67
CA THR A 200 10.81 -7.40 4.11
C THR A 200 10.36 -6.33 5.10
N PRO A 201 11.28 -5.79 5.93
CA PRO A 201 11.01 -4.60 6.71
C PRO A 201 10.74 -3.38 5.81
N ASN A 202 9.87 -2.49 6.26
CA ASN A 202 9.58 -1.25 5.59
C ASN A 202 9.47 -0.07 6.56
N LEU A 203 9.83 1.11 6.08
CA LEU A 203 9.75 2.38 6.80
C LEU A 203 9.22 3.43 5.82
N GLY A 204 8.47 4.40 6.32
CA GLY A 204 7.99 5.48 5.48
C GLY A 204 7.63 6.73 6.24
N VAL A 205 7.58 7.84 5.52
CA VAL A 205 7.07 9.13 6.00
C VAL A 205 6.21 9.74 4.92
N THR A 206 5.12 10.35 5.32
CA THR A 206 4.24 11.13 4.47
C THR A 206 4.07 12.52 5.07
N LEU A 207 4.22 13.55 4.25
CA LEU A 207 4.06 14.95 4.62
C LEU A 207 3.11 15.61 3.63
N GLY A 208 2.10 16.31 4.14
CA GLY A 208 1.10 16.96 3.32
C GLY A 208 -0.07 17.48 4.14
N ASN A 209 -0.91 18.31 3.52
CA ASN A 209 -2.14 18.80 4.13
C ASN A 209 -3.31 17.80 4.05
N ILE A 210 -3.12 16.65 3.38
CA ILE A 210 -4.09 15.56 3.36
C ILE A 210 -3.72 14.50 4.41
N TYR A 211 -2.43 14.10 4.41
CA TYR A 211 -1.87 13.16 5.36
C TYR A 211 -0.51 13.63 5.85
N THR A 212 -0.28 13.56 7.15
CA THR A 212 1.05 13.65 7.75
C THR A 212 1.23 12.51 8.75
N ASN A 213 2.16 11.59 8.47
CA ASN A 213 2.44 10.45 9.33
C ASN A 213 3.84 9.88 9.10
N ALA A 214 4.30 9.08 10.06
CA ALA A 214 5.43 8.18 9.90
C ALA A 214 4.96 6.75 10.09
N ARG A 215 5.54 5.81 9.34
CA ARG A 215 5.13 4.41 9.36
C ARG A 215 6.32 3.46 9.38
N ALA A 216 6.09 2.31 10.00
CA ALA A 216 7.06 1.21 10.06
C ALA A 216 6.31 -0.12 10.06
N GLY A 217 6.83 -1.07 9.30
CA GLY A 217 6.16 -2.35 9.14
C GLY A 217 7.07 -3.48 8.73
N LEU A 218 6.47 -4.66 8.65
CA LEU A 218 7.10 -5.90 8.26
C LEU A 218 6.14 -6.67 7.36
N THR A 219 6.65 -7.22 6.27
CA THR A 219 5.91 -8.16 5.42
C THR A 219 6.68 -9.46 5.33
N VAL A 220 5.97 -10.58 5.49
CA VAL A 220 6.46 -11.93 5.26
C VAL A 220 5.76 -12.49 4.03
N ARG A 221 6.53 -13.10 3.12
CA ARG A 221 5.99 -13.75 1.92
C ARG A 221 6.48 -15.18 1.85
N ILE A 222 5.64 -16.06 1.33
CA ILE A 222 5.97 -17.46 1.08
C ILE A 222 5.30 -17.91 -0.23
N GLY A 223 6.08 -18.51 -1.11
CA GLY A 223 5.61 -18.87 -2.43
C GLY A 223 6.71 -19.15 -3.44
N GLN A 224 6.33 -19.21 -4.70
CA GLN A 224 7.21 -19.43 -5.83
C GLN A 224 7.64 -18.10 -6.45
N ASP A 225 8.92 -18.00 -6.77
CA ASP A 225 9.54 -16.87 -7.47
C ASP A 225 9.33 -15.48 -6.81
N LEU A 226 9.65 -15.40 -5.52
CA LEU A 226 9.54 -14.17 -4.72
C LEU A 226 10.49 -13.03 -5.15
N LYS A 227 11.42 -13.30 -6.07
CA LYS A 227 12.38 -12.30 -6.56
C LYS A 227 11.74 -11.29 -7.50
N ASN A 228 10.58 -11.62 -8.06
CA ASN A 228 10.02 -10.90 -9.18
C ASN A 228 9.21 -9.67 -8.80
N ASP A 229 8.72 -9.50 -7.57
CA ASP A 229 7.95 -8.30 -7.22
C ASP A 229 8.19 -7.79 -5.80
N TYR A 230 7.59 -6.64 -5.49
CA TYR A 230 7.65 -6.00 -4.17
C TYR A 230 6.29 -5.79 -3.53
N GLY A 231 5.42 -6.77 -3.74
CA GLY A 231 4.02 -6.76 -3.31
C GLY A 231 3.09 -6.12 -4.34
N PRO A 232 1.79 -6.40 -4.26
CA PRO A 232 0.79 -5.81 -5.15
C PRO A 232 0.62 -4.31 -4.88
N PRO A 233 0.36 -3.49 -5.93
CA PRO A 233 0.07 -2.07 -5.74
C PRO A 233 -1.22 -1.90 -4.92
N ARG A 234 -1.30 -0.84 -4.10
CA ARG A 234 -2.47 -0.50 -3.29
C ARG A 234 -2.76 1.00 -3.28
N VAL A 235 -3.96 1.37 -2.85
CA VAL A 235 -4.32 2.77 -2.59
C VAL A 235 -3.71 3.18 -1.25
N ARG A 236 -3.06 4.35 -1.23
CA ARG A 236 -2.52 4.92 0.02
C ARG A 236 -3.69 5.40 0.89
N PRO A 237 -3.59 5.32 2.22
CA PRO A 237 -2.34 5.26 2.99
C PRO A 237 -1.81 3.85 3.31
N SER A 238 -2.50 2.79 2.86
CA SER A 238 -2.11 1.40 3.04
C SER A 238 -0.72 1.10 2.44
N LEU A 239 0.00 0.11 2.99
CA LEU A 239 1.32 -0.35 2.50
C LEU A 239 1.29 -0.81 1.02
N ALA A 240 1.46 0.13 0.11
CA ALA A 240 1.45 -0.17 -1.32
C ALA A 240 2.72 -0.93 -1.75
N GLY A 241 2.54 -2.01 -2.50
CA GLY A 241 3.57 -2.56 -3.37
C GLY A 241 4.01 -1.57 -4.44
N SER A 242 5.18 -1.78 -5.04
CA SER A 242 5.69 -0.86 -6.08
C SER A 242 4.92 -0.94 -7.39
N GLY A 243 3.99 -1.90 -7.54
CA GLY A 243 3.26 -2.15 -8.79
C GLY A 243 4.13 -2.72 -9.92
N TYR A 244 5.40 -3.01 -9.64
CA TYR A 244 6.30 -3.71 -10.54
C TYR A 244 6.40 -5.18 -10.14
N PHE A 245 6.33 -6.04 -11.15
CA PHE A 245 6.75 -7.43 -11.08
C PHE A 245 7.72 -7.72 -12.23
N ALA A 246 8.49 -8.79 -12.24
CA ALA A 246 9.22 -9.32 -13.40
C ALA A 246 8.42 -10.50 -13.96
N PRO A 247 8.22 -10.61 -15.29
CA PRO A 247 7.44 -11.71 -15.83
C PRO A 247 8.23 -13.01 -15.66
N ASP A 248 7.56 -14.06 -15.18
CA ASP A 248 8.04 -15.43 -15.30
C ASP A 248 7.42 -16.07 -16.55
N ASP A 249 8.18 -16.93 -17.25
CA ASP A 249 7.71 -17.64 -18.44
C ASP A 249 6.67 -18.72 -18.09
N GLY A 250 6.50 -19.01 -16.80
CA GLY A 250 5.52 -19.94 -16.24
C GLY A 250 4.42 -19.29 -15.37
N PHE A 251 4.07 -20.00 -14.30
CA PHE A 251 3.10 -19.59 -13.29
C PHE A 251 3.84 -19.45 -11.96
N SER A 252 3.68 -18.29 -11.31
CA SER A 252 4.21 -18.06 -9.97
C SER A 252 3.09 -17.58 -9.05
N TRP A 253 3.29 -17.77 -7.75
CA TRP A 253 2.32 -17.34 -6.75
C TRP A 253 3.02 -17.13 -5.42
N TYR A 254 2.44 -16.28 -4.58
CA TYR A 254 2.81 -16.24 -3.18
C TYR A 254 1.64 -15.80 -2.33
N ILE A 255 1.66 -16.24 -1.08
CA ILE A 255 0.87 -15.64 -0.03
C ILE A 255 1.75 -14.71 0.78
N PHE A 256 1.14 -13.68 1.35
CA PHE A 256 1.84 -12.74 2.20
C PHE A 256 1.01 -12.39 3.42
N GLY A 257 1.71 -12.01 4.48
CA GLY A 257 1.15 -11.41 5.68
C GLY A 257 2.02 -10.23 6.09
N GLY A 258 1.42 -9.20 6.67
CA GLY A 258 2.18 -8.05 7.15
C GLY A 258 1.50 -7.29 8.26
N VAL A 259 2.30 -6.50 8.96
CA VAL A 259 1.86 -5.54 9.96
C VAL A 259 2.55 -4.22 9.69
N GLU A 260 1.83 -3.11 9.76
CA GLU A 260 2.37 -1.76 9.69
C GLU A 260 1.77 -0.91 10.80
N GLY A 261 2.61 -0.23 11.59
CA GLY A 261 2.18 0.78 12.54
C GLY A 261 2.43 2.17 11.97
N ARG A 262 1.49 3.09 12.21
CA ARG A 262 1.52 4.48 11.76
C ARG A 262 1.38 5.42 12.95
N ALA A 263 2.29 6.37 13.07
CA ALA A 263 2.16 7.52 13.94
C ALA A 263 1.55 8.67 13.12
N VAL A 264 0.30 9.00 13.39
CA VAL A 264 -0.51 9.96 12.64
C VAL A 264 -0.42 11.32 13.33
N ALA A 265 0.00 12.33 12.57
CA ALA A 265 0.01 13.71 13.03
C ALA A 265 -1.07 14.55 12.35
N HIS A 266 -1.52 14.13 11.17
CA HIS A 266 -2.67 14.71 10.51
C HIS A 266 -3.33 13.74 9.55
N ASP A 267 -4.66 13.68 9.59
CA ASP A 267 -5.52 13.07 8.59
C ASP A 267 -6.72 13.97 8.31
N ILE A 268 -6.75 14.60 7.12
CA ILE A 268 -7.85 15.50 6.73
C ILE A 268 -9.21 14.79 6.76
N PHE A 269 -9.25 13.47 6.49
CA PHE A 269 -10.48 12.69 6.43
C PHE A 269 -11.05 12.38 7.81
N LEU A 270 -10.34 12.75 8.88
CA LEU A 270 -10.79 12.67 10.27
C LEU A 270 -10.88 14.04 10.90
N GLU A 271 -9.86 14.88 10.71
CA GLU A 271 -9.69 16.13 11.45
C GLU A 271 -10.12 17.37 10.66
N GLY A 272 -10.48 17.22 9.38
CA GLY A 272 -10.78 18.33 8.49
C GLY A 272 -9.54 19.13 8.08
N SER A 273 -9.75 20.28 7.44
CA SER A 273 -8.69 21.13 6.90
C SER A 273 -7.73 21.69 7.96
N LEU A 274 -6.44 21.77 7.62
CA LEU A 274 -5.45 22.55 8.40
C LEU A 274 -5.64 24.08 8.27
N PHE A 275 -6.42 24.52 7.29
CA PHE A 275 -6.57 25.93 6.90
C PHE A 275 -7.96 26.49 7.25
N ARG A 276 -8.88 25.64 7.69
CA ARG A 276 -10.25 26.01 8.08
C ARG A 276 -10.59 25.38 9.43
N THR A 277 -11.59 25.95 10.10
CA THR A 277 -12.01 25.51 11.44
C THR A 277 -13.45 25.04 11.48
N ASP A 278 -14.16 25.14 10.36
CA ASP A 278 -15.58 24.82 10.21
C ASP A 278 -15.81 23.54 9.38
N ASP A 279 -14.76 22.75 9.15
CA ASP A 279 -14.89 21.44 8.53
C ASP A 279 -15.41 20.41 9.57
N PRO A 280 -16.27 19.48 9.15
CA PRO A 280 -16.57 18.25 9.88
C PRO A 280 -15.31 17.57 10.41
N SER A 281 -15.34 17.12 11.66
CA SER A 281 -14.17 16.47 12.27
C SER A 281 -14.51 15.57 13.46
N VAL A 282 -13.64 14.60 13.68
CA VAL A 282 -13.57 13.72 14.85
C VAL A 282 -12.15 13.76 15.44
N VAL A 283 -12.02 13.28 16.68
CA VAL A 283 -10.71 13.22 17.35
C VAL A 283 -9.95 11.99 16.85
N ALA A 284 -8.95 12.20 15.99
CA ALA A 284 -8.09 11.13 15.49
C ALA A 284 -7.21 10.52 16.58
N LYS A 285 -6.84 9.25 16.42
CA LYS A 285 -5.86 8.57 17.25
C LYS A 285 -4.45 8.79 16.69
N ASP A 286 -3.50 9.05 17.58
CA ASP A 286 -2.09 9.27 17.21
C ASP A 286 -1.42 8.01 16.63
N PHE A 287 -1.95 6.82 16.92
CA PHE A 287 -1.37 5.54 16.50
C PHE A 287 -2.42 4.61 15.91
N VAL A 288 -2.17 4.16 14.68
CA VAL A 288 -3.01 3.23 13.93
C VAL A 288 -2.15 2.07 13.44
N ALA A 289 -2.67 0.85 13.46
CA ALA A 289 -2.01 -0.31 12.91
C ALA A 289 -2.85 -0.98 11.82
N ASP A 290 -2.18 -1.43 10.75
CA ASP A 290 -2.77 -2.22 9.67
C ASP A 290 -2.21 -3.64 9.76
N LEU A 291 -3.10 -4.63 9.83
CA LEU A 291 -2.82 -6.03 9.58
C LEU A 291 -3.25 -6.37 8.15
N GLN A 292 -2.41 -7.07 7.42
CA GLN A 292 -2.72 -7.45 6.04
C GLN A 292 -2.40 -8.93 5.79
N ALA A 293 -3.19 -9.55 4.94
CA ALA A 293 -2.92 -10.86 4.37
C ALA A 293 -3.36 -10.90 2.92
N GLY A 294 -2.72 -11.71 2.09
CA GLY A 294 -3.13 -11.78 0.69
C GLY A 294 -2.50 -12.89 -0.12
N LEU A 295 -2.95 -13.00 -1.35
CA LEU A 295 -2.51 -13.95 -2.37
C LEU A 295 -2.20 -13.17 -3.65
N VAL A 296 -1.07 -13.50 -4.27
CA VAL A 296 -0.71 -13.02 -5.59
C VAL A 296 -0.51 -14.21 -6.51
N LEU A 297 -1.06 -14.09 -7.71
CA LEU A 297 -0.95 -15.04 -8.80
C LEU A 297 -0.35 -14.32 -10.01
N GLN A 298 0.68 -14.89 -10.61
CA GLN A 298 1.28 -14.38 -11.84
C GLN A 298 1.25 -15.46 -12.92
N PHE A 299 0.90 -15.06 -14.13
CA PHE A 299 0.84 -15.92 -15.30
C PHE A 299 1.31 -15.14 -16.53
N GLY A 300 2.54 -15.43 -16.98
CA GLY A 300 3.22 -14.70 -18.04
C GLY A 300 3.32 -13.20 -17.74
N GLN A 301 2.63 -12.37 -18.53
CA GLN A 301 2.67 -10.90 -18.43
C GLN A 301 1.54 -10.31 -17.57
N THR A 302 0.80 -11.12 -16.82
CA THR A 302 -0.33 -10.67 -15.99
C THR A 302 -0.13 -11.11 -14.54
N GLN A 303 -0.47 -10.22 -13.62
CA GLN A 303 -0.49 -10.46 -12.19
C GLN A 303 -1.86 -10.08 -11.62
N ILE A 304 -2.42 -10.94 -10.77
CA ILE A 304 -3.60 -10.68 -9.97
C ILE A 304 -3.19 -10.72 -8.50
N GLY A 305 -3.60 -9.72 -7.74
CA GLY A 305 -3.41 -9.65 -6.30
C GLY A 305 -4.74 -9.55 -5.58
N LEU A 306 -4.89 -10.30 -4.50
CA LEU A 306 -6.00 -10.25 -3.57
C LEU A 306 -5.43 -9.94 -2.19
N THR A 307 -5.89 -8.86 -1.57
CA THR A 307 -5.44 -8.45 -0.23
C THR A 307 -6.65 -8.25 0.66
N TYR A 308 -6.55 -8.70 1.89
CA TYR A 308 -7.44 -8.36 2.99
C TYR A 308 -6.66 -7.50 3.99
N ILE A 309 -7.29 -6.42 4.45
CA ILE A 309 -6.72 -5.47 5.40
C ILE A 309 -7.67 -5.34 6.58
N GLU A 310 -7.14 -5.43 7.79
CA GLU A 310 -7.80 -5.01 9.02
C GLU A 310 -6.99 -3.85 9.62
N ARG A 311 -7.65 -2.72 9.80
CA ARG A 311 -7.07 -1.48 10.34
C ARG A 311 -7.67 -1.21 11.70
N THR A 312 -6.83 -0.97 12.70
CA THR A 312 -7.30 -0.57 14.03
C THR A 312 -8.09 0.74 13.95
N GLU A 313 -8.81 1.06 15.01
CA GLU A 313 -9.57 2.29 15.11
C GLU A 313 -8.68 3.52 14.83
N GLU A 314 -9.18 4.45 14.03
CA GLU A 314 -8.48 5.65 13.59
C GLU A 314 -8.91 6.90 14.37
N TYR A 315 -10.04 6.86 15.07
CA TYR A 315 -10.55 7.96 15.88
C TYR A 315 -11.18 7.47 17.19
N GLU A 316 -11.31 8.36 18.18
CA GLU A 316 -11.66 8.01 19.58
C GLU A 316 -13.06 7.39 19.74
N THR A 317 -14.03 7.85 18.95
CA THR A 317 -15.42 7.38 18.97
C THR A 317 -15.68 6.21 18.01
N GLN A 318 -14.65 5.64 17.40
CA GLN A 318 -14.79 4.47 16.54
C GLN A 318 -14.93 3.19 17.38
N ASP A 319 -16.01 2.45 17.17
CA ASP A 319 -16.34 1.27 17.98
C ASP A 319 -15.58 -0.01 17.58
N ILE A 320 -15.27 -0.17 16.29
CA ILE A 320 -14.65 -1.39 15.74
C ILE A 320 -13.53 -1.08 14.73
N PRO A 321 -12.55 -1.99 14.60
CA PRO A 321 -11.56 -1.93 13.53
C PRO A 321 -12.24 -1.96 12.15
N GLN A 322 -11.65 -1.24 11.21
CA GLN A 322 -12.08 -1.21 9.83
C GLN A 322 -11.53 -2.42 9.06
N ARG A 323 -12.34 -2.99 8.15
CA ARG A 323 -11.93 -4.12 7.29
C ARG A 323 -12.26 -3.83 5.85
N PHE A 324 -11.33 -4.12 4.96
CA PHE A 324 -11.56 -3.96 3.52
C PHE A 324 -10.67 -4.90 2.71
N GLY A 325 -11.12 -5.19 1.49
CA GLY A 325 -10.34 -5.96 0.53
C GLY A 325 -9.84 -5.11 -0.62
N ALA A 326 -8.76 -5.57 -1.25
CA ALA A 326 -8.19 -4.97 -2.44
C ALA A 326 -7.97 -6.04 -3.52
N VAL A 327 -8.42 -5.76 -4.73
CA VAL A 327 -8.12 -6.54 -5.93
C VAL A 327 -7.25 -5.70 -6.85
N SER A 328 -6.09 -6.23 -7.23
CA SER A 328 -5.19 -5.60 -8.19
C SER A 328 -5.04 -6.46 -9.44
N LEU A 329 -5.14 -5.85 -10.62
CA LEU A 329 -4.81 -6.45 -11.90
C LEU A 329 -3.68 -5.65 -12.55
N SER A 330 -2.54 -6.30 -12.78
CA SER A 330 -1.38 -5.71 -13.44
C SER A 330 -1.04 -6.45 -14.72
N ARG A 331 -0.72 -5.71 -15.78
CA ARG A 331 -0.33 -6.28 -17.07
C ARG A 331 0.85 -5.55 -17.69
N LYS A 332 1.83 -6.32 -18.13
CA LYS A 332 3.00 -5.84 -18.88
C LYS A 332 2.74 -5.73 -20.37
N PHE A 333 3.44 -4.80 -21.03
CA PHE A 333 3.36 -4.56 -22.47
C PHE A 333 4.71 -4.18 -23.07
#